data_AF-A0A0D6L4J7-F1
#
_entry.id   AF-A0A0D6L4J7-F1
#
_cell.length_a   1.000
_cell.length_b   1.000
_cell.length_c   1.000
_cell.angle_alpha   90.00
_cell.angle_beta   90.00
_cell.angle_gamma   90.00
#
_symmetry.space_group_name_H-M   'P 1'
#
loop_
_entity.id
_entity.type
_entity.pdbx_description
1 polymer ?
#
loop_
_entity_poly.entity_id
_entity_poly.type
_entity_poly.pdbx_seq_one_letter_code
_entity_poly.pdbx_strand_id
1 'polypeptide(L)'
;MQIWHMEPFPCGDRRLPHHVFPPKKITADQLLQLTGVVYYKVDLDDTVAMKKRLSRVKNERKVNSSDMLTINDSIPDINDKLEEYYEPTTKDQDVVSLIMDGSCYYDVEPEEDEWIRIHLERGDLIVIPKGVSHRFTVTPQV
;
A
#
# COMPACT_ATOMS: atom_id res chain seq x y z
N MET A 1 -8.68 -0.55 6.12
CA MET A 1 -7.50 -1.44 6.07
C MET A 1 -7.77 -2.87 6.53
N GLN A 2 -7.40 -3.84 5.68
CA GLN A 2 -7.30 -5.27 6.01
C GLN A 2 -5.90 -5.78 5.58
N ILE A 3 -5.31 -6.73 6.31
CA ILE A 3 -3.95 -7.22 6.06
C ILE A 3 -3.91 -8.74 6.17
N TRP A 4 -3.23 -9.43 5.24
CA TRP A 4 -3.10 -10.89 5.26
C TRP A 4 -1.84 -11.39 4.54
N HIS A 5 -1.42 -12.62 4.85
CA HIS A 5 -0.44 -13.33 4.05
C HIS A 5 -1.06 -13.82 2.74
N MET A 6 -0.35 -13.60 1.64
CA MET A 6 -0.72 -14.08 0.32
C MET A 6 -0.31 -15.55 0.12
N GLU A 7 -1.00 -16.23 -0.79
CA GLU A 7 -0.50 -17.49 -1.32
C GLU A 7 0.87 -17.31 -2.01
N PRO A 8 1.81 -18.27 -1.93
CA PRO A 8 3.17 -18.09 -2.49
C PRO A 8 3.19 -17.90 -4.02
N PHE A 9 2.26 -18.53 -4.73
CA PHE A 9 2.20 -18.50 -6.20
C PHE A 9 0.80 -18.09 -6.67
N PRO A 10 0.42 -16.81 -6.51
CA PRO A 10 -0.88 -16.32 -6.92
C PRO A 10 -1.03 -16.46 -8.43
N CYS A 11 -2.09 -17.13 -8.88
CA CYS A 11 -2.39 -17.33 -10.29
C CYS A 11 -3.62 -16.52 -10.72
N GLY A 12 -3.61 -16.04 -11.96
CA GLY A 12 -4.72 -15.25 -12.51
C GLY A 12 -4.61 -13.75 -12.24
N ASP A 13 -5.74 -13.10 -12.02
CA ASP A 13 -5.81 -11.64 -11.86
C ASP A 13 -5.22 -11.20 -10.52
N ARG A 14 -4.01 -10.63 -10.56
CA ARG A 14 -3.26 -10.10 -9.41
C ARG A 14 -4.02 -9.12 -8.51
N ARG A 15 -5.10 -8.53 -9.05
CA ARG A 15 -6.00 -7.62 -8.33
C ARG A 15 -6.98 -8.36 -7.43
N LEU A 16 -7.07 -9.68 -7.47
CA LEU A 16 -7.92 -10.44 -6.54
C LEU A 16 -7.28 -10.55 -5.16
N PRO A 17 -8.01 -10.87 -4.08
CA PRO A 17 -7.45 -10.86 -2.73
C PRO A 17 -6.27 -11.83 -2.50
N HIS A 18 -6.19 -12.97 -3.18
CA HIS A 18 -5.11 -13.97 -3.05
C HIS A 18 -4.80 -14.39 -1.60
N HIS A 19 -5.83 -14.81 -0.86
CA HIS A 19 -5.64 -15.33 0.49
C HIS A 19 -5.02 -16.73 0.47
N VAL A 20 -4.12 -17.01 1.42
CA VAL A 20 -3.84 -18.41 1.82
C VAL A 20 -5.11 -19.10 2.34
N PHE A 21 -5.18 -20.44 2.24
CA PHE A 21 -6.25 -21.23 2.84
C PHE A 21 -5.72 -22.08 4.01
N PRO A 22 -6.26 -21.91 5.23
CA PRO A 22 -7.24 -20.92 5.64
C PRO A 22 -6.64 -19.48 5.70
N PRO A 23 -7.46 -18.41 5.59
CA PRO A 23 -6.95 -17.03 5.59
C PRO A 23 -6.16 -16.67 6.84
N LYS A 24 -4.91 -16.22 6.65
CA LYS A 24 -4.02 -15.76 7.72
C LYS A 24 -3.97 -14.23 7.74
N LYS A 25 -4.93 -13.62 8.45
CA LYS A 25 -5.00 -12.17 8.66
C LYS A 25 -4.06 -11.73 9.79
N ILE A 26 -3.52 -10.52 9.68
CA ILE A 26 -2.68 -9.92 10.72
C ILE A 26 -3.17 -8.51 11.07
N THR A 27 -2.79 -8.03 12.25
CA THR A 27 -3.10 -6.67 12.72
C THR A 27 -2.08 -5.65 12.20
N ALA A 28 -2.40 -4.36 12.31
CA ALA A 28 -1.45 -3.28 12.01
C ALA A 28 -0.18 -3.36 12.89
N ASP A 29 -0.32 -3.75 14.16
CA ASP A 29 0.81 -3.90 15.08
C ASP A 29 1.72 -5.06 14.66
N GLN A 30 1.13 -6.17 14.21
CA GLN A 30 1.91 -7.29 13.66
C GLN A 30 2.62 -6.90 12.37
N LEU A 31 1.94 -6.17 11.47
CA LEU A 31 2.57 -5.64 10.25
C LEU A 31 3.78 -4.75 10.59
N LEU A 32 3.63 -3.85 11.57
CA LEU A 32 4.73 -3.01 12.06
C LEU A 32 5.88 -3.84 12.61
N GLN A 33 5.61 -4.86 13.42
CA GLN A 33 6.64 -5.72 14.00
C GLN A 33 7.40 -6.53 12.93
N LEU A 34 6.70 -6.99 11.90
CA LEU A 34 7.27 -7.85 10.84
C LEU A 34 8.05 -7.04 9.79
N THR A 35 7.54 -5.87 9.41
CA THR A 35 8.01 -5.16 8.20
C THR A 35 8.46 -3.72 8.49
N GLY A 36 8.16 -3.18 9.67
CA GLY A 36 8.33 -1.76 9.97
C GLY A 36 7.28 -0.84 9.33
N VAL A 37 6.34 -1.38 8.55
CA VAL A 37 5.27 -0.60 7.89
C VAL A 37 4.36 0.01 8.95
N VAL A 38 4.12 1.32 8.83
CA VAL A 38 3.24 2.06 9.74
C VAL A 38 1.97 2.48 9.02
N TYR A 39 0.85 2.35 9.72
CA TYR A 39 -0.47 2.73 9.26
C TYR A 39 -1.06 3.87 10.10
N TYR A 40 -1.79 4.77 9.45
CA TYR A 40 -2.63 5.77 10.09
C TYR A 40 -3.97 5.86 9.37
N LYS A 41 -5.07 5.97 10.14
CA LYS A 41 -6.35 6.42 9.59
C LYS A 41 -6.40 7.95 9.60
N VAL A 42 -6.80 8.52 8.47
CA VAL A 42 -6.98 9.94 8.25
C VAL A 42 -8.42 10.19 7.84
N ASP A 43 -9.08 11.09 8.57
CA ASP A 43 -10.35 11.64 8.13
C ASP A 43 -10.06 12.71 7.07
N LEU A 44 -10.49 12.46 5.83
CA LEU A 44 -10.26 13.38 4.71
C LEU A 44 -11.25 14.55 4.68
N ASP A 45 -12.35 14.45 5.42
CA ASP A 45 -13.37 15.49 5.49
C ASP A 45 -13.02 16.50 6.61
N ASP A 46 -12.27 16.07 7.63
CA ASP A 46 -11.60 16.96 8.59
C ASP A 46 -10.24 17.45 8.07
N THR A 47 -10.27 18.58 7.35
CA THR A 47 -9.07 19.22 6.78
C THR A 47 -8.02 19.57 7.84
N VAL A 48 -8.42 19.91 9.07
CA VAL A 48 -7.48 20.31 10.14
C VAL A 48 -6.76 19.09 10.67
N ALA A 49 -7.49 18.02 10.99
CA ALA A 49 -6.91 16.75 11.44
C ALA A 49 -6.01 16.14 10.37
N MET A 50 -6.45 16.16 9.10
CA MET A 50 -5.68 15.70 7.95
C MET A 50 -4.33 16.44 7.84
N LYS A 51 -4.35 17.78 7.80
CA LYS A 51 -3.12 18.59 7.72
C LYS A 51 -2.20 18.30 8.90
N LYS A 52 -2.73 18.21 10.12
CA LYS A 52 -1.94 17.90 11.32
C LYS A 52 -1.26 16.53 11.22
N ARG A 53 -1.97 15.50 10.75
CA ARG A 53 -1.40 14.15 10.56
C ARG A 53 -0.31 14.16 9.50
N LEU A 54 -0.58 14.75 8.34
CA LEU A 54 0.37 14.82 7.23
C LEU A 54 1.63 15.59 7.62
N SER A 55 1.50 16.75 8.28
CA SER A 55 2.66 17.52 8.76
C SER A 55 3.53 16.71 9.75
N ARG A 56 2.93 15.93 10.64
CA ARG A 56 3.68 15.07 11.56
C ARG A 56 4.47 14.00 10.82
N VAL A 57 3.82 13.26 9.93
CA VAL A 57 4.49 12.20 9.14
C VAL A 57 5.58 12.79 8.25
N LYS A 58 5.32 13.93 7.58
CA LYS A 58 6.32 14.61 6.76
C LYS A 58 7.56 15.01 7.57
N ASN A 59 7.37 15.54 8.78
CA ASN A 59 8.48 15.94 9.65
C ASN A 59 9.25 14.72 10.21
N GLU A 60 8.55 13.70 10.69
CA GLU A 60 9.14 12.48 11.26
C GLU A 60 9.93 11.67 10.23
N ARG A 61 9.39 11.56 9.00
CA ARG A 61 9.98 10.79 7.89
C ARG A 61 10.82 11.62 6.93
N LYS A 62 10.97 12.93 7.18
CA LYS A 62 11.74 13.88 6.36
C LYS A 62 11.28 13.93 4.89
N VAL A 63 9.98 13.83 4.65
CA VAL A 63 9.37 13.88 3.31
C VAL A 63 9.44 15.32 2.79
N ASN A 64 10.13 15.52 1.68
CA ASN A 64 10.42 16.85 1.11
C ASN A 64 9.55 17.20 -0.12
N SER A 65 8.94 16.20 -0.76
CA SER A 65 8.09 16.35 -1.94
C SER A 65 6.83 15.50 -1.79
N SER A 66 5.81 15.83 -2.57
CA SER A 66 4.60 15.03 -2.68
C SER A 66 4.02 15.21 -4.07
N ASP A 67 3.49 14.14 -4.63
CA ASP A 67 2.80 14.13 -5.91
C ASP A 67 1.43 13.43 -5.75
N MET A 68 0.60 13.47 -6.78
CA MET A 68 -0.71 12.82 -6.81
C MET A 68 -0.81 11.90 -8.03
N LEU A 69 -0.92 10.60 -7.76
CA LEU A 69 -1.16 9.57 -8.78
C LEU A 69 -2.65 9.23 -8.82
N THR A 70 -3.29 9.46 -9.96
CA THR A 70 -4.65 9.00 -10.24
C THR A 70 -4.56 7.86 -11.23
N ILE A 71 -5.21 6.73 -10.96
CA ILE A 71 -5.28 5.57 -11.86
C ILE A 71 -6.74 5.33 -12.24
N ASN A 72 -7.08 5.46 -13.52
CA ASN A 72 -8.41 5.21 -14.06
C ASN A 72 -8.34 4.85 -15.56
N ASP A 73 -9.47 4.42 -16.12
CA ASP A 73 -9.56 3.92 -17.50
C ASP A 73 -9.24 4.97 -18.58
N SER A 74 -9.06 6.24 -18.21
CA SER A 74 -8.67 7.31 -19.15
C SER A 74 -7.16 7.37 -19.37
N ILE A 75 -6.36 6.59 -18.64
CA ILE A 75 -4.90 6.56 -18.80
C ILE A 75 -4.55 5.70 -20.01
N PRO A 76 -3.87 6.26 -21.03
CA PRO A 76 -3.29 5.46 -22.11
C PRO A 76 -2.31 4.44 -21.53
N ASP A 77 -2.37 3.23 -22.07
CA ASP A 77 -1.47 2.12 -21.70
C ASP A 77 -1.50 1.80 -20.19
N ILE A 78 -2.69 1.93 -19.56
CA ILE A 78 -2.89 1.64 -18.14
C ILE A 78 -2.45 0.23 -17.76
N ASN A 79 -2.66 -0.76 -18.64
CA ASN A 79 -2.26 -2.14 -18.37
C ASN A 79 -0.74 -2.24 -18.18
N ASP A 80 0.05 -1.71 -19.11
CA ASP A 80 1.52 -1.73 -19.05
C ASP A 80 2.03 -1.03 -17.78
N LYS A 81 1.43 0.10 -17.41
CA LYS A 81 1.76 0.80 -16.15
C LYS A 81 1.41 -0.02 -14.91
N LEU A 82 0.26 -0.71 -14.92
CA LEU A 82 -0.11 -1.62 -13.84
C LEU A 82 0.82 -2.82 -13.76
N GLU A 83 1.42 -3.26 -14.88
CA GLU A 83 2.48 -4.27 -14.85
C GLU A 83 3.73 -3.73 -14.16
N GLU A 84 4.20 -2.54 -14.57
CA GLU A 84 5.35 -1.86 -13.98
C GLU A 84 5.18 -1.63 -12.46
N TYR A 85 4.01 -1.14 -12.04
CA TYR A 85 3.73 -0.92 -10.61
C TYR A 85 3.69 -2.22 -9.80
N TYR A 86 3.42 -3.35 -10.45
CA TYR A 86 3.39 -4.65 -9.78
C TYR A 86 4.75 -5.35 -9.74
N GLU A 87 5.77 -4.83 -10.45
CA GLU A 87 7.13 -5.31 -10.30
C GLU A 87 7.66 -4.96 -8.89
N PRO A 88 8.17 -5.95 -8.13
CA PRO A 88 8.78 -5.69 -6.85
C PRO A 88 9.89 -4.64 -6.94
N THR A 89 9.80 -3.59 -6.13
CA THR A 89 10.79 -2.52 -6.06
C THR A 89 11.20 -2.28 -4.61
N THR A 90 12.46 -1.86 -4.43
CA THR A 90 12.99 -1.42 -3.13
C THR A 90 13.47 0.02 -3.28
N LYS A 91 12.95 0.91 -2.43
CA LYS A 91 13.34 2.33 -2.43
C LYS A 91 14.37 2.60 -1.34
N ASP A 92 15.25 3.55 -1.60
CA ASP A 92 16.26 4.08 -0.65
C ASP A 92 15.68 5.11 0.34
N GLN A 93 14.42 5.50 0.12
CA GLN A 93 13.63 6.41 0.95
C GLN A 93 12.31 5.76 1.35
N ASP A 94 11.72 6.24 2.44
CA ASP A 94 10.40 5.79 2.89
C ASP A 94 9.34 6.14 1.84
N VAL A 95 8.48 5.18 1.51
CA VAL A 95 7.32 5.40 0.66
C VAL A 95 6.14 5.78 1.52
N VAL A 96 5.62 6.99 1.35
CA VAL A 96 4.47 7.52 2.08
C VAL A 96 3.30 7.69 1.13
N SER A 97 2.20 6.97 1.34
CA SER A 97 1.04 6.98 0.44
C SER A 97 -0.25 7.20 1.22
N LEU A 98 -0.98 8.28 0.88
CA LEU A 98 -2.32 8.56 1.38
C LEU A 98 -3.32 8.25 0.27
N ILE A 99 -4.27 7.34 0.53
CA ILE A 99 -5.31 7.01 -0.44
C ILE A 99 -6.40 8.09 -0.38
N MET A 100 -6.45 8.90 -1.42
CA MET A 100 -7.41 10.01 -1.54
C MET A 100 -8.79 9.54 -2.01
N ASP A 101 -8.85 8.51 -2.84
CA ASP A 101 -10.07 7.91 -3.36
C ASP A 101 -9.82 6.47 -3.83
N GLY A 102 -10.89 5.69 -4.02
CA GLY A 102 -10.81 4.30 -4.45
C GLY A 102 -10.13 3.38 -3.43
N SER A 103 -9.56 2.29 -3.96
CA SER A 103 -8.92 1.24 -3.16
C SER A 103 -7.81 0.54 -3.94
N CYS A 104 -6.82 0.03 -3.22
CA CYS A 104 -5.64 -0.61 -3.79
C CYS A 104 -5.01 -1.62 -2.82
N TYR A 105 -4.04 -2.37 -3.34
CA TYR A 105 -3.14 -3.20 -2.57
C TYR A 105 -1.72 -2.67 -2.64
N TYR A 106 -1.07 -2.63 -1.49
CA TYR A 106 0.38 -2.74 -1.41
C TYR A 106 0.72 -4.14 -0.91
N ASP A 107 1.61 -4.82 -1.61
CA ASP A 107 2.22 -6.05 -1.11
C ASP A 107 3.62 -5.73 -0.62
N VAL A 108 3.99 -6.24 0.56
CA VAL A 108 5.34 -6.10 1.12
C VAL A 108 5.94 -7.48 1.40
N GLU A 109 7.24 -7.61 1.21
CA GLU A 109 7.97 -8.88 1.29
C GLU A 109 9.01 -8.80 2.42
N PRO A 110 8.67 -9.22 3.66
CA PRO A 110 9.63 -9.30 4.76
C PRO A 110 10.71 -10.37 4.56
N GLU A 111 10.35 -11.49 3.93
CA GLU A 111 11.23 -12.63 3.64
C GLU A 111 10.98 -13.09 2.20
N GLU A 112 11.98 -13.68 1.55
CA GLU A 112 11.90 -14.13 0.16
C GLU A 112 10.68 -15.05 -0.06
N ASP A 113 9.87 -14.73 -1.09
CA ASP A 113 8.63 -15.43 -1.45
C ASP A 113 7.50 -15.36 -0.41
N GLU A 114 7.63 -14.57 0.67
CA GLU A 114 6.57 -14.34 1.65
C GLU A 114 5.91 -12.96 1.51
N TRP A 115 4.82 -12.88 0.75
CA TRP A 115 4.10 -11.63 0.54
C TRP A 115 3.01 -11.38 1.58
N ILE A 116 3.01 -10.17 2.15
CA ILE A 116 1.91 -9.65 2.98
C ILE A 116 1.17 -8.60 2.18
N ARG A 117 -0.12 -8.84 1.92
CA ARG A 117 -1.02 -7.91 1.22
C ARG A 117 -1.71 -6.98 2.19
N ILE A 118 -1.68 -5.70 1.87
CA ILE A 118 -2.29 -4.60 2.63
C ILE A 118 -3.37 -3.97 1.74
N HIS A 119 -4.64 -4.20 2.08
CA HIS A 119 -5.78 -3.56 1.43
C HIS A 119 -6.00 -2.17 2.01
N LEU A 120 -5.90 -1.15 1.17
CA LEU A 120 -6.06 0.25 1.53
C LEU A 120 -7.22 0.88 0.77
N GLU A 121 -7.95 1.73 1.47
CA GLU A 121 -9.10 2.46 0.95
C GLU A 121 -8.97 3.95 1.31
N ARG A 122 -9.88 4.79 0.79
CA ARG A 122 -9.95 6.22 1.11
C ARG A 122 -9.68 6.52 2.60
N GLY A 123 -8.74 7.44 2.83
CA GLY A 123 -8.31 7.89 4.16
C GLY A 123 -7.29 6.97 4.85
N ASP A 124 -6.86 5.89 4.22
CA ASP A 124 -5.74 5.09 4.72
C ASP A 124 -4.41 5.74 4.30
N LEU A 125 -3.55 6.01 5.28
CA LEU A 125 -2.18 6.49 5.09
C LEU A 125 -1.21 5.40 5.53
N ILE A 126 -0.29 5.02 4.64
CA ILE A 126 0.77 4.06 4.93
C ILE A 126 2.15 4.68 4.78
N VAL A 127 3.09 4.15 5.56
CA VAL A 127 4.52 4.42 5.43
C VAL A 127 5.25 3.09 5.32
N ILE A 128 5.79 2.79 4.14
CA ILE A 128 6.67 1.65 3.91
C ILE A 128 8.10 2.13 4.11
N PRO A 129 8.86 1.56 5.07
CA PRO A 129 10.24 1.95 5.30
C PRO A 129 11.12 1.72 4.07
N LYS A 130 12.13 2.56 3.90
CA LYS A 130 13.20 2.28 2.93
C LYS A 130 13.78 0.88 3.13
N GLY A 131 14.20 0.25 2.04
CA GLY A 131 14.78 -1.09 2.07
C GLY A 131 13.77 -2.24 2.12
N VAL A 132 12.46 -1.97 2.25
CA VAL A 132 11.42 -3.00 2.18
C VAL A 132 10.98 -3.20 0.73
N SER A 133 11.11 -4.43 0.23
CA SER A 133 10.59 -4.85 -1.07
C SER A 133 9.07 -4.73 -1.08
N HIS A 134 8.53 -4.03 -2.07
CA HIS A 134 7.09 -3.82 -2.20
C HIS A 134 6.65 -3.69 -3.65
N ARG A 135 5.36 -3.92 -3.88
CA ARG A 135 4.69 -3.69 -5.16
C ARG A 135 3.27 -3.16 -4.95
N PHE A 136 2.68 -2.64 -6.01
CA PHE A 136 1.37 -1.99 -5.97
C PHE A 136 0.43 -2.56 -7.03
N THR A 137 -0.85 -2.69 -6.69
CA THR A 137 -1.89 -2.87 -7.70
C THR A 137 -3.21 -2.27 -7.24
N VAL A 138 -4.10 -1.94 -8.17
CA VAL A 138 -5.47 -1.51 -7.86
C VAL A 138 -6.34 -2.72 -7.53
N THR A 139 -7.43 -2.51 -6.78
CA THR A 139 -8.47 -3.54 -6.65
C THR A 139 -9.33 -3.59 -7.92
N PRO A 140 -10.10 -4.66 -8.16
CA PRO A 140 -11.04 -4.71 -9.27
C PRO A 140 -12.13 -3.64 -9.06
N GLN A 141 -12.59 -3.02 -10.15
CA GLN A 141 -13.78 -2.18 -10.10
C GLN A 141 -14.98 -3.04 -9.68
N VAL A 142 -15.78 -2.54 -8.75
CA VAL A 142 -17.00 -3.19 -8.26
C VAL A 142 -18.20 -2.71 -9.07
#